data_AF-A0A3D2SA88-F1
#
_entry.id   AF-A0A3D2SA88-F1
#
_cell.length_a   1.000
_cell.length_b   1.000
_cell.length_c   1.000
_cell.angle_alpha   90.00
_cell.angle_beta   90.00
_cell.angle_gamma   90.00
#
_symmetry.space_group_name_H-M   'P 1'
#
loop_
_entity.id
_entity.type
_entity.pdbx_description
1 polymer ?
#
loop_
_entity_poly.entity_id
_entity_poly.type
_entity_poly.pdbx_seq_one_letter_code
_entity_poly.pdbx_strand_id
1 'polypeptide(L)'
;MSLFSKFLGGNKSGGSGADKASAFILALKNDLGLDSQQQAGVEAALRSFFEDRKAAKQARDKAKVQAEKREFQDEIMSILNPEQQQKFRDKFQVYRELLKGK
;
A
#
# COMPACT_ATOMS: atom_id res chain seq x y z
N MET A 1 11.86 -16.76 -5.56
CA MET A 1 12.88 -15.71 -5.74
C MET A 1 12.17 -14.36 -5.63
N SER A 2 12.22 -13.72 -4.46
CA SER A 2 11.42 -12.52 -4.19
C SER A 2 11.98 -11.28 -4.89
N LEU A 3 11.10 -10.57 -5.61
CA LEU A 3 11.34 -9.40 -6.46
C LEU A 3 11.82 -8.13 -5.70
N PHE A 4 12.03 -8.22 -4.39
CA PHE A 4 12.31 -7.08 -3.52
C PHE A 4 13.80 -6.69 -3.43
N SER A 5 14.73 -7.55 -3.85
CA SER A 5 16.16 -7.29 -3.64
C SER A 5 16.77 -6.20 -4.53
N LYS A 6 16.05 -5.69 -5.55
CA LYS A 6 16.64 -4.80 -6.56
C LYS A 6 16.08 -3.37 -6.59
N PHE A 7 15.04 -3.06 -5.81
CA PHE A 7 14.43 -1.72 -5.83
C PHE A 7 14.87 -0.81 -4.67
N LEU A 8 15.59 -1.35 -3.67
CA LEU A 8 15.99 -0.65 -2.43
C LEU A 8 17.47 -0.27 -2.35
N GLY A 9 18.22 -0.36 -3.46
CA GLY A 9 19.63 0.01 -3.49
C GLY A 9 19.81 1.51 -3.74
N GLY A 10 19.77 2.35 -2.70
CA GLY A 10 20.18 3.74 -2.86
C GLY A 10 19.74 4.74 -1.78
N ASN A 11 20.44 4.70 -0.65
CA ASN A 11 20.77 5.83 0.22
C ASN A 11 19.73 6.37 1.22
N LYS A 12 20.12 6.28 2.50
CA LYS A 12 19.79 7.12 3.68
C LYS A 12 18.34 7.19 4.19
N SER A 13 18.18 6.53 5.34
CA SER A 13 17.35 6.91 6.49
C SER A 13 15.82 6.73 6.36
N GLY A 14 15.30 5.71 7.04
CA GLY A 14 13.88 5.58 7.39
C GLY A 14 13.20 4.39 6.71
N GLY A 15 12.89 3.36 7.51
CA GLY A 15 12.18 2.11 7.16
C GLY A 15 11.56 2.08 5.77
N SER A 16 12.21 1.32 4.89
CA SER A 16 11.95 1.18 3.47
C SER A 16 10.45 0.99 3.20
N GLY A 17 9.92 1.73 2.22
CA GLY A 17 8.52 1.59 1.79
C GLY A 17 8.13 0.14 1.47
N ALA A 18 9.10 -0.68 1.05
CA ALA A 18 8.95 -2.12 0.85
C ALA A 18 8.55 -2.88 2.12
N ASP A 19 9.21 -2.65 3.26
CA ASP A 19 8.87 -3.33 4.53
C ASP A 19 7.44 -2.97 4.97
N LYS A 20 7.02 -1.72 4.73
CA LYS A 20 5.66 -1.25 5.02
C LYS A 20 4.63 -1.87 4.09
N ALA A 21 4.96 -1.99 2.80
CA ALA A 21 4.12 -2.67 1.81
C ALA A 21 3.89 -4.13 2.23
N SER A 22 4.96 -4.85 2.57
CA SER A 22 4.88 -6.23 3.01
C SER A 22 4.05 -6.39 4.29
N ALA A 23 4.23 -5.51 5.29
CA ALA A 23 3.44 -5.53 6.52
C ALA A 23 1.94 -5.28 6.26
N PHE A 24 1.62 -4.34 5.35
CA PHE A 24 0.25 -4.04 4.98
C PHE A 24 -0.42 -5.20 4.22
N ILE A 25 0.28 -5.81 3.25
CA ILE A 25 -0.24 -6.98 2.52
C ILE A 25 -0.49 -8.14 3.48
N LEU A 26 0.44 -8.41 4.40
CA LEU A 26 0.27 -9.44 5.42
C LEU A 26 -0.94 -9.17 6.32
N ALA A 27 -1.12 -7.92 6.75
CA ALA A 27 -2.28 -7.53 7.55
C ALA A 27 -3.59 -7.73 6.78
N LEU A 28 -3.68 -7.24 5.53
CA LEU A 28 -4.87 -7.44 4.70
C LEU A 28 -5.15 -8.91 4.42
N LYS A 29 -4.13 -9.71 4.13
CA LYS A 29 -4.27 -11.14 3.92
C LYS A 29 -4.86 -11.85 5.15
N ASN A 30 -4.32 -11.56 6.33
CA ASN A 30 -4.77 -12.18 7.57
C ASN A 30 -6.17 -11.71 7.99
N ASP A 31 -6.48 -10.43 7.79
CA ASP A 31 -7.71 -9.81 8.29
C ASP A 31 -8.90 -9.97 7.33
N LEU A 32 -8.64 -9.91 6.02
CA LEU A 32 -9.67 -9.97 4.97
C LEU A 32 -9.77 -11.33 4.30
N GLY A 33 -8.81 -12.23 4.53
CA GLY A 33 -8.77 -13.54 3.88
C GLY A 33 -8.70 -13.42 2.36
N LEU A 34 -7.86 -12.50 1.86
CA LEU A 34 -7.72 -12.24 0.43
C LEU A 34 -7.36 -13.51 -0.33
N ASP A 35 -8.03 -13.77 -1.45
CA ASP A 35 -7.61 -14.84 -2.37
C ASP A 35 -6.35 -14.46 -3.16
N SER A 36 -5.79 -15.41 -3.91
CA SER A 36 -4.55 -15.19 -4.68
C SER A 36 -4.67 -14.09 -5.74
N GLN A 37 -5.85 -13.91 -6.34
CA GLN A 37 -6.10 -12.89 -7.36
C GLN A 37 -6.21 -11.50 -6.71
N GLN A 38 -6.89 -11.40 -5.58
CA GLN A 38 -7.00 -10.18 -4.80
C GLN A 38 -5.65 -9.76 -4.22
N GLN A 39 -4.85 -10.71 -3.73
CA GLN A 39 -3.49 -10.44 -3.26
C GLN A 39 -2.62 -9.82 -4.37
N ALA A 40 -2.67 -10.39 -5.58
CA ALA A 40 -1.92 -9.86 -6.72
C ALA A 40 -2.38 -8.44 -7.10
N GLY A 41 -3.69 -8.18 -7.08
CA GLY A 41 -4.23 -6.83 -7.32
C GLY A 41 -3.78 -5.81 -6.28
N VAL A 42 -3.83 -6.18 -4.99
CA VAL A 42 -3.39 -5.33 -3.88
C VAL A 42 -1.89 -5.04 -3.96
N GLU A 43 -1.08 -6.03 -4.32
CA GLU A 43 0.37 -5.87 -4.50
C GLU A 43 0.69 -4.92 -5.67
N ALA A 44 -0.04 -5.02 -6.78
CA ALA A 44 0.10 -4.10 -7.91
C ALA A 44 -0.27 -2.66 -7.53
N ALA A 45 -1.43 -2.47 -6.87
CA ALA A 45 -1.89 -1.16 -6.40
C ALA A 45 -0.88 -0.52 -5.43
N LEU A 46 -0.31 -1.30 -4.50
CA LEU A 46 0.72 -0.82 -3.58
C LEU A 46 1.99 -0.39 -4.31
N ARG A 47 2.40 -1.16 -5.32
CA ARG A 47 3.59 -0.83 -6.10
C ARG A 47 3.43 0.50 -6.81
N SER A 48 2.30 0.72 -7.50
CA SER A 48 2.01 2.01 -8.14
C SER A 48 2.00 3.13 -7.10
N PHE A 49 1.25 2.95 -6.00
CA PHE A 49 1.17 3.93 -4.93
C PHE A 49 2.54 4.36 -4.40
N PHE A 50 3.48 3.42 -4.18
CA PHE A 50 4.81 3.78 -3.70
C PHE A 50 5.64 4.52 -4.75
N GLU A 51 5.55 4.14 -6.02
CA GLU A 51 6.23 4.83 -7.13
C GLU A 51 5.68 6.25 -7.30
N ASP A 52 4.36 6.40 -7.39
CA ASP A 52 3.67 7.67 -7.60
C ASP A 52 3.82 8.60 -6.40
N ARG A 53 3.69 8.06 -5.17
CA ARG A 53 3.96 8.81 -3.93
C ARG A 53 5.42 9.27 -3.86
N LYS A 54 6.38 8.45 -4.33
CA LYS A 54 7.80 8.84 -4.36
C LYS A 54 8.01 9.98 -5.35
N ALA A 55 7.44 9.88 -6.55
CA ALA A 55 7.51 10.95 -7.55
C ALA A 55 6.87 12.25 -7.05
N ALA A 56 5.67 12.18 -6.48
CA ALA A 56 4.96 13.33 -5.92
C ALA A 56 5.71 13.97 -4.74
N LYS A 57 6.32 13.16 -3.86
CA LYS A 57 7.19 13.65 -2.78
C LYS A 57 8.45 14.34 -3.32
N GLN A 58 9.08 13.79 -4.36
CA GLN A 58 10.25 14.42 -4.99
C GLN A 58 9.88 15.77 -5.62
N ALA A 59 8.70 15.87 -6.22
CA ALA A 59 8.13 17.12 -6.73
C ALA A 59 7.65 18.08 -5.62
N ARG A 60 7.71 17.69 -4.34
CA ARG A 60 7.16 18.41 -3.17
C ARG A 60 5.67 18.76 -3.30
N ASP A 61 4.94 18.04 -4.14
CA ASP A 61 3.52 18.25 -4.39
C ASP A 61 2.68 17.49 -3.36
N LYS A 62 2.26 18.21 -2.32
CA LYS A 62 1.41 17.65 -1.25
C LYS A 62 0.00 17.32 -1.74
N ALA A 63 -0.53 18.04 -2.73
CA ALA A 63 -1.86 17.80 -3.27
C ALA A 63 -1.86 16.47 -4.03
N LYS A 64 -0.85 16.26 -4.87
CA LYS A 64 -0.65 15.00 -5.59
C LYS A 64 -0.50 13.82 -4.63
N VAL A 65 0.34 13.93 -3.58
CA VAL A 65 0.45 12.88 -2.55
C VAL A 65 -0.89 12.53 -1.88
N GLN A 66 -1.83 13.48 -1.75
CA GLN A 66 -3.16 13.19 -1.24
C GLN A 66 -4.06 12.53 -2.29
N ALA A 67 -3.97 12.93 -3.55
CA ALA A 67 -4.67 12.28 -4.65
C ALA A 67 -4.25 10.80 -4.78
N GLU A 68 -2.94 10.51 -4.81
CA GLU A 68 -2.41 9.13 -4.88
C GLU A 68 -2.94 8.24 -3.75
N LYS A 69 -3.16 8.81 -2.55
CA LYS A 69 -3.73 8.04 -1.42
C LYS A 69 -5.19 7.69 -1.62
N ARG A 70 -5.96 8.58 -2.24
CA ARG A 70 -7.38 8.35 -2.54
C ARG A 70 -7.51 7.33 -3.65
N GLU A 71 -6.74 7.50 -4.73
CA GLU A 71 -6.70 6.55 -5.84
C GLU A 71 -6.30 5.15 -5.36
N PHE A 72 -5.25 5.04 -4.54
CA PHE A 72 -4.87 3.77 -3.93
C PHE A 72 -5.99 3.16 -3.08
N GLN A 73 -6.70 3.96 -2.29
CA GLN A 73 -7.81 3.46 -1.48
C GLN A 73 -8.97 2.96 -2.35
N ASP A 74 -9.32 3.69 -3.40
CA ASP A 74 -10.41 3.33 -4.31
C ASP A 74 -10.06 2.05 -5.10
N GLU A 75 -8.80 1.91 -5.51
CA GLU A 75 -8.29 0.72 -6.19
C GLU A 75 -8.36 -0.52 -5.30
N ILE A 76 -7.89 -0.44 -4.05
CA ILE A 76 -8.05 -1.53 -3.06
C ILE A 76 -9.53 -1.86 -2.89
N MET A 77 -10.39 -0.87 -2.69
CA MET A 77 -11.83 -1.09 -2.48
C MET A 77 -12.50 -1.79 -3.68
N SER A 78 -12.05 -1.52 -4.90
CA SER A 78 -12.53 -2.18 -6.12
C SER A 78 -12.16 -3.67 -6.21
N ILE A 79 -11.04 -4.07 -5.60
CA ILE A 79 -10.54 -5.46 -5.59
C ILE A 79 -11.27 -6.29 -4.51
N LEU A 80 -11.69 -5.64 -3.43
CA LEU A 80 -12.34 -6.28 -2.30
C LEU A 80 -13.83 -6.50 -2.58
N ASN A 81 -14.35 -7.65 -2.11
CA ASN A 81 -15.79 -7.91 -2.09
C ASN A 81 -16.48 -7.07 -0.98
N PRO A 82 -17.83 -6.96 -0.96
CA PRO A 82 -18.53 -6.12 0.01
C PRO A 82 -18.24 -6.44 1.48
N GLU A 83 -18.09 -7.72 1.84
CA GLU A 83 -17.78 -8.13 3.22
C GLU A 83 -16.34 -7.72 3.62
N GLN A 84 -15.40 -7.86 2.70
CA GLN A 84 -14.01 -7.45 2.87
C GLN A 84 -13.89 -5.92 2.91
N GLN A 85 -14.67 -5.20 2.11
CA GLN A 85 -14.74 -3.74 2.16
C GLN A 85 -15.18 -3.24 3.53
N GLN A 86 -16.16 -3.90 4.16
CA GLN A 86 -16.61 -3.54 5.50
C GLN A 86 -15.48 -3.72 6.51
N LYS A 87 -14.84 -4.89 6.54
CA LYS A 87 -13.68 -5.17 7.40
C LYS A 87 -12.51 -4.22 7.13
N PHE A 88 -12.31 -3.83 5.87
CA PHE A 88 -11.28 -2.89 5.48
C PHE A 88 -11.54 -1.51 6.06
N ARG A 89 -12.78 -1.03 6.02
CA ARG A 89 -13.21 0.24 6.64
C ARG A 89 -13.04 0.20 8.16
N ASP A 90 -13.46 -0.89 8.80
CA ASP A 90 -13.37 -1.05 10.25
C ASP A 90 -11.91 -0.99 10.75
N LYS A 91 -10.98 -1.56 9.97
CA LYS A 91 -9.53 -1.56 10.28
C LYS A 91 -8.73 -0.50 9.53
N PHE A 92 -9.40 0.44 8.85
CA PHE A 92 -8.74 1.41 7.97
C PHE A 92 -7.67 2.22 8.69
N GLN A 93 -7.92 2.59 9.95
CA GLN A 93 -6.94 3.34 10.74
C GLN A 93 -5.65 2.55 10.99
N VAL A 94 -5.76 1.24 11.27
CA VAL A 94 -4.61 0.35 11.49
C VAL A 94 -3.77 0.26 10.21
N TYR A 95 -4.42 0.02 9.08
CA TYR A 95 -3.77 -0.06 7.78
C TYR A 95 -3.09 1.26 7.38
N ARG A 96 -3.74 2.39 7.68
CA ARG A 96 -3.20 3.72 7.42
C ARG A 96 -1.92 3.98 8.22
N GLU A 97 -1.88 3.58 9.49
CA GLU A 97 -0.70 3.74 10.35
C GLU A 97 0.48 2.89 9.85
N LEU A 98 0.23 1.66 9.38
CA LEU A 98 1.25 0.82 8.75
C LEU A 98 1.91 1.51 7.55
N LEU A 99 1.15 2.25 6.75
CA LEU A 99 1.65 3.00 5.58
C LEU A 99 2.25 4.37 5.91
N LYS A 100 1.95 4.92 7.09
CA LYS A 100 2.39 6.27 7.49
C LYS A 100 3.84 6.25 7.96
N GLY A 101 4.24 5.24 8.73
CA GLY A 101 5.55 5.19 9.40
C GLY A 101 5.68 6.27 10.47
N LYS A 102 6.13 5.87 11.67
CA LYS A 102 6.49 6.79 12.75
C LYS A 102 7.45 7.88 12.26
#